data_AF-A0A2E1ALW9-F1
#
_entry.id   AF-A0A2E1ALW9-F1
#
_cell.length_a   1.000
_cell.length_b   1.000
_cell.length_c   1.000
_cell.angle_alpha   90.00
_cell.angle_beta   90.00
_cell.angle_gamma   90.00
#
_symmetry.space_group_name_H-M   'P 1'
#
loop_
_entity.id
_entity.type
_entity.pdbx_description
1 polymer ?
#
loop_
_entity_poly.entity_id
_entity_poly.type
_entity_poly.pdbx_seq_one_letter_code
_entity_poly.pdbx_strand_id
1 'polypeptide(L)'
;MITTAKDVLIDLLEDTRRRMKRFMDSLPEGSLYWSPDGEANNIAVTVWHMGRLLDVFLVRMILGQTAEDECWLRDGWAEKTGYDPRGIGRDGWGAVNDYTLEEVAAIPLMPADTLLGYLDDIYDRVHGYIENTPIEDLHTSAVGFEGRLTCYNIIQMGLVDNIRHMGEIYAIKAMWLRKHPQN
;
A
#
# COMPACT_ATOMS: atom_id res chain seq x y z
N MET A 1 12.27 -12.10 -20.36
CA MET A 1 11.13 -11.95 -21.29
C MET A 1 9.89 -12.18 -20.45
N ILE A 2 8.93 -11.26 -20.47
CA ILE A 2 7.62 -11.43 -19.81
C ILE A 2 6.80 -12.33 -20.72
N THR A 3 6.40 -13.49 -20.23
CA THR A 3 5.75 -14.54 -21.03
C THR A 3 4.42 -15.01 -20.46
N THR A 4 4.14 -14.72 -19.19
CA THR A 4 2.92 -15.11 -18.50
C THR A 4 2.24 -13.93 -17.80
N ALA A 5 0.96 -14.10 -17.41
CA ALA A 5 0.26 -13.10 -16.60
C ALA A 5 0.92 -12.87 -15.23
N LYS A 6 1.55 -13.91 -14.65
CA LYS A 6 2.34 -13.78 -13.42
C LYS A 6 3.53 -12.86 -13.63
N ASP A 7 4.25 -13.03 -14.74
CA ASP A 7 5.40 -12.18 -15.08
C ASP A 7 5.00 -10.71 -15.19
N VAL A 8 3.81 -10.41 -15.73
CA VAL A 8 3.29 -9.03 -15.82
C VAL A 8 2.98 -8.46 -14.42
N LEU A 9 2.33 -9.22 -13.55
CA LEU A 9 2.02 -8.76 -12.19
C LEU A 9 3.31 -8.52 -11.37
N ILE A 10 4.28 -9.44 -11.49
CA ILE A 10 5.58 -9.34 -10.82
C ILE A 10 6.35 -8.12 -11.35
N ASP A 11 6.43 -7.94 -12.67
CA ASP A 11 7.13 -6.79 -13.27
C ASP A 11 6.49 -5.46 -12.83
N LEU A 12 5.15 -5.41 -12.75
CA LEU A 12 4.42 -4.23 -12.28
C LEU A 12 4.71 -3.89 -10.81
N LEU A 13 4.72 -4.90 -9.94
CA LEU A 13 5.07 -4.76 -8.52
C LEU A 13 6.52 -4.26 -8.38
N GLU A 14 7.45 -4.89 -9.09
CA GLU A 14 8.87 -4.53 -9.02
C GLU A 14 9.16 -3.15 -9.63
N ASP A 15 8.45 -2.75 -10.69
CA ASP A 15 8.57 -1.40 -11.24
C ASP A 15 8.04 -0.34 -10.27
N THR A 16 6.88 -0.62 -9.65
CA THR A 16 6.30 0.24 -8.60
C THR A 16 7.27 0.40 -7.43
N ARG A 17 7.84 -0.71 -6.93
CA ARG A 17 8.87 -0.74 -5.88
C ARG A 17 10.07 0.13 -6.24
N ARG A 18 10.67 -0.07 -7.42
CA ARG A 18 11.84 0.72 -7.88
C ARG A 18 11.52 2.20 -8.01
N ARG A 19 10.33 2.56 -8.51
CA ARG A 19 9.90 3.95 -8.63
C ARG A 19 9.65 4.59 -7.27
N MET A 20 9.06 3.86 -6.33
CA MET A 20 8.82 4.36 -4.97
C MET A 20 10.14 4.70 -4.28
N LYS A 21 11.15 3.83 -4.35
CA LYS A 21 12.50 4.11 -3.81
C LYS A 21 13.08 5.39 -4.40
N ARG A 22 13.12 5.51 -5.73
CA ARG A 22 13.58 6.74 -6.40
C ARG A 22 12.76 7.98 -6.04
N PHE A 23 11.45 7.82 -5.86
CA PHE A 23 10.57 8.92 -5.48
C PHE A 23 10.92 9.42 -4.08
N MET A 24 10.98 8.52 -3.09
CA MET A 24 11.32 8.82 -1.70
C MET A 24 12.73 9.43 -1.57
N ASP A 25 13.72 8.88 -2.27
CA ASP A 25 15.10 9.41 -2.30
C ASP A 25 15.17 10.85 -2.84
N SER A 26 14.19 11.23 -3.66
CA SER A 26 14.12 12.55 -4.31
C SER A 26 13.20 13.54 -3.59
N LEU A 27 12.64 13.18 -2.44
CA LEU A 27 11.74 14.06 -1.70
C LEU A 27 12.50 15.21 -1.05
N PRO A 28 12.07 16.46 -1.24
CA PRO A 28 12.56 17.58 -0.46
C PRO A 28 12.29 17.39 1.04
N GLU A 29 13.17 17.96 1.86
CA GLU A 29 12.96 18.00 3.30
C GLU A 29 11.62 18.68 3.64
N GLY A 30 10.85 18.08 4.55
CA GLY A 30 9.56 18.59 4.98
C GLY A 30 8.38 18.31 4.03
N SER A 31 8.60 17.76 2.83
CA SER A 31 7.48 17.48 1.91
C SER A 31 6.69 16.23 2.27
N LEU A 32 7.30 15.28 2.98
CA LEU A 32 6.71 13.97 3.29
C LEU A 32 5.37 14.08 4.05
N TYR A 33 5.26 15.04 4.97
CA TYR A 33 4.10 15.22 5.84
C TYR A 33 3.19 16.38 5.42
N TRP A 34 3.50 17.03 4.30
CA TRP A 34 2.74 18.18 3.84
C TRP A 34 1.43 17.77 3.16
N SER A 35 0.33 18.41 3.56
CA SER A 35 -0.99 18.28 2.93
C SER A 35 -1.30 19.53 2.08
N PRO A 36 -1.78 19.36 0.82
CA PRO A 36 -2.13 20.47 -0.06
C PRO A 36 -3.14 21.48 0.46
N ASP A 37 -4.20 21.01 1.10
CA ASP A 37 -5.35 21.81 1.56
C ASP A 37 -5.72 21.58 3.04
N GLY A 38 -4.92 20.78 3.75
CA GLY A 38 -5.11 20.46 5.16
C GLY A 38 -6.04 19.28 5.42
N GLU A 39 -6.75 18.81 4.40
CA GLU A 39 -7.67 17.66 4.49
C GLU A 39 -7.22 16.51 3.58
N ALA A 40 -6.52 16.81 2.49
CA ALA A 40 -5.92 15.83 1.61
C ALA A 40 -4.85 15.02 2.33
N ASN A 41 -4.74 13.73 1.97
CA ASN A 41 -3.67 12.88 2.44
C ASN A 41 -2.31 13.48 2.08
N ASN A 42 -1.35 13.35 2.99
CA ASN A 42 0.04 13.63 2.72
C ASN A 42 0.74 12.39 2.14
N ILE A 43 1.97 12.56 1.66
CA ILE A 43 2.75 11.48 1.04
C ILE A 43 2.94 10.30 2.02
N ALA A 44 3.20 10.57 3.30
CA ALA A 44 3.40 9.51 4.30
C ALA A 44 2.17 8.60 4.45
N VAL A 45 0.99 9.19 4.62
CA VAL A 45 -0.28 8.46 4.75
C VAL A 45 -0.58 7.66 3.48
N THR A 46 -0.37 8.27 2.31
CA THR A 46 -0.59 7.59 1.02
C THR A 46 0.34 6.38 0.85
N VAL A 47 1.63 6.49 1.19
CA VAL A 47 2.57 5.36 1.09
C VAL A 47 2.23 4.26 2.09
N TRP A 48 1.83 4.62 3.31
CA TRP A 48 1.35 3.64 4.29
C TRP A 48 0.10 2.91 3.79
N HIS A 49 -0.87 3.64 3.25
CA HIS A 49 -2.09 3.10 2.66
C HIS A 49 -1.81 2.07 1.56
N MET A 50 -0.88 2.38 0.64
CA MET A 50 -0.47 1.49 -0.45
C MET A 50 -0.04 0.11 0.06
N GLY A 51 0.73 0.06 1.15
CA GLY A 51 1.14 -1.18 1.80
C GLY A 51 -0.01 -1.85 2.55
N ARG A 52 -0.79 -1.09 3.33
CA ARG A 52 -1.94 -1.59 4.09
C ARG A 52 -3.00 -2.27 3.23
N LEU A 53 -3.37 -1.66 2.10
CA LEU A 53 -4.39 -2.22 1.23
C LEU A 53 -3.94 -3.57 0.64
N LEU A 54 -2.67 -3.66 0.20
CA LEU A 54 -2.10 -4.91 -0.29
C LEU A 54 -2.01 -5.99 0.79
N ASP A 55 -1.65 -5.61 2.02
CA ASP A 55 -1.60 -6.53 3.16
C ASP A 55 -2.98 -7.12 3.46
N VAL A 56 -4.01 -6.26 3.56
CA VAL A 56 -5.42 -6.69 3.74
C VAL A 56 -5.87 -7.58 2.58
N PHE A 57 -5.58 -7.19 1.35
CA PHE A 57 -6.01 -7.94 0.17
C PHE A 57 -5.37 -9.32 0.13
N LEU A 58 -4.06 -9.42 0.38
CA LEU A 58 -3.39 -10.71 0.42
C LEU A 58 -3.90 -11.57 1.56
N VAL A 59 -3.89 -11.05 2.79
CA VAL A 59 -4.15 -11.86 3.98
C VAL A 59 -5.63 -12.18 4.12
N ARG A 60 -6.50 -11.18 4.12
CA ARG A 60 -7.92 -11.38 4.42
C ARG A 60 -8.70 -11.81 3.20
N MET A 61 -8.43 -11.20 2.04
CA MET A 61 -9.26 -11.44 0.85
C MET A 61 -8.82 -12.67 0.07
N ILE A 62 -7.52 -12.93 -0.03
CA ILE A 62 -6.98 -14.06 -0.78
C ILE A 62 -6.77 -15.27 0.13
N LEU A 63 -6.01 -15.13 1.22
CA LEU A 63 -5.68 -16.25 2.11
C LEU A 63 -6.80 -16.60 3.09
N GLY A 64 -7.84 -15.78 3.22
CA GLY A 64 -8.96 -16.01 4.14
C GLY A 64 -8.56 -15.97 5.62
N GLN A 65 -7.45 -15.30 5.93
CA GLN A 65 -6.88 -15.17 7.26
C GLN A 65 -7.48 -13.98 8.02
N THR A 66 -7.14 -13.86 9.31
CA THR A 66 -7.66 -12.78 10.15
C THR A 66 -6.74 -11.55 10.11
N ALA A 67 -7.18 -10.46 10.74
CA ALA A 67 -6.37 -9.24 10.79
C ALA A 67 -5.04 -9.45 11.54
N GLU A 68 -4.97 -10.40 12.46
CA GLU A 68 -3.75 -10.77 13.20
C GLU A 68 -2.64 -11.34 12.31
N ASP A 69 -3.00 -11.91 11.15
CA ASP A 69 -2.05 -12.52 10.20
C ASP A 69 -1.51 -11.50 9.17
N GLU A 70 -2.05 -10.28 9.17
CA GLU A 70 -1.58 -9.14 8.38
C GLU A 70 -0.15 -8.82 8.80
N CYS A 71 0.74 -8.56 7.85
CA CYS A 71 2.15 -8.26 8.13
C CYS A 71 2.29 -7.10 9.11
N TRP A 72 1.39 -6.10 9.01
CA TRP A 72 1.37 -4.97 9.94
C TRP A 72 1.33 -5.40 11.42
N LEU A 73 0.56 -6.45 11.74
CA LEU A 73 0.45 -6.97 13.11
C LEU A 73 1.45 -8.10 13.37
N ARG A 74 1.48 -9.10 12.50
CA ARG A 74 2.30 -10.30 12.64
C ARG A 74 3.79 -9.99 12.73
N ASP A 75 4.26 -9.02 11.95
CA ASP A 75 5.69 -8.69 11.83
C ASP A 75 6.09 -7.51 12.73
N GLY A 76 5.21 -7.08 13.64
CA GLY A 76 5.53 -6.11 14.70
C GLY A 76 5.53 -4.64 14.27
N TRP A 77 5.00 -4.30 13.09
CA TRP A 77 4.92 -2.90 12.63
C TRP A 77 3.98 -2.06 13.50
N ALA A 78 2.87 -2.63 13.97
CA ALA A 78 1.98 -1.96 14.92
C ALA A 78 2.68 -1.61 16.24
N GLU A 79 3.49 -2.51 16.80
CA GLU A 79 4.27 -2.23 18.01
C GLU A 79 5.34 -1.16 17.73
N LYS A 80 6.09 -1.31 16.63
CA LYS A 80 7.14 -0.38 16.21
C LYS A 80 6.64 1.05 16.00
N THR A 81 5.42 1.20 15.49
CA THR A 81 4.82 2.51 15.17
C THR A 81 3.85 3.02 16.23
N GLY A 82 3.44 2.15 17.17
CA GLY A 82 2.44 2.46 18.20
C GLY A 82 1.02 2.61 17.64
N TYR A 83 0.71 2.00 16.50
CA TYR A 83 -0.57 2.19 15.80
C TYR A 83 -1.21 0.87 15.36
N ASP A 84 -2.39 0.59 15.89
CA ASP A 84 -3.23 -0.56 15.53
C ASP A 84 -4.47 -0.07 14.76
N PRO A 85 -4.55 -0.31 13.44
CA PRO A 85 -5.63 0.21 12.61
C PRO A 85 -6.84 -0.73 12.54
N ARG A 86 -6.87 -1.85 13.28
CA ARG A 86 -7.96 -2.83 13.21
C ARG A 86 -9.30 -2.21 13.56
N GLY A 87 -10.33 -2.57 12.79
CA GLY A 87 -11.70 -2.13 13.04
C GLY A 87 -12.01 -0.70 12.57
N ILE A 88 -11.02 0.01 12.01
CA ILE A 88 -11.19 1.38 11.51
C ILE A 88 -11.51 1.38 10.02
N GLY A 89 -12.39 2.30 9.61
CA GLY A 89 -12.80 2.50 8.22
C GLY A 89 -13.64 1.34 7.65
N ARG A 90 -13.68 1.26 6.32
CA ARG A 90 -14.44 0.26 5.57
C ARG A 90 -14.13 -1.16 6.06
N ASP A 91 -15.16 -1.86 6.54
CA ASP A 91 -15.10 -3.26 6.96
C ASP A 91 -13.96 -3.57 7.96
N GLY A 92 -13.52 -2.55 8.70
CA GLY A 92 -12.39 -2.61 9.62
C GLY A 92 -11.06 -3.00 8.96
N TRP A 93 -10.84 -2.60 7.71
CA TRP A 93 -9.61 -2.88 6.97
C TRP A 93 -8.40 -2.11 7.48
N GLY A 94 -8.61 -0.97 8.14
CA GLY A 94 -7.49 -0.23 8.68
C GLY A 94 -6.55 0.30 7.59
N ALA A 95 -7.12 0.78 6.48
CA ALA A 95 -6.40 1.13 5.26
C ALA A 95 -6.94 2.43 4.64
N VAL A 96 -7.28 3.45 5.41
CA VAL A 96 -7.75 4.79 4.94
C VAL A 96 -9.10 4.80 4.20
N ASN A 97 -9.58 3.67 3.67
CA ASN A 97 -10.88 3.58 3.02
C ASN A 97 -12.00 3.95 4.01
N ASP A 98 -12.76 5.00 3.69
CA ASP A 98 -13.83 5.56 4.52
C ASP A 98 -13.38 6.03 5.92
N TYR A 99 -12.13 6.51 6.05
CA TYR A 99 -11.66 7.15 7.28
C TYR A 99 -12.24 8.57 7.44
N THR A 100 -12.46 9.00 8.68
CA THR A 100 -12.65 10.42 9.02
C THR A 100 -11.32 11.18 9.04
N LEU A 101 -11.36 12.51 9.07
CA LEU A 101 -10.15 13.33 9.21
C LEU A 101 -9.43 13.05 10.55
N GLU A 102 -10.17 12.81 11.63
CA GLU A 102 -9.60 12.43 12.92
C GLU A 102 -8.91 11.06 12.87
N GLU A 103 -9.50 10.09 12.16
CA GLU A 103 -8.89 8.76 11.97
C GLU A 103 -7.61 8.84 11.12
N VAL A 104 -7.58 9.69 10.09
CA VAL A 104 -6.35 9.96 9.32
C VAL A 104 -5.30 10.65 10.20
N ALA A 105 -5.70 11.64 11.02
CA ALA A 105 -4.80 12.36 11.91
C ALA A 105 -4.23 11.48 13.04
N ALA A 106 -4.87 10.35 13.36
CA ALA A 106 -4.39 9.38 14.34
C ALA A 106 -3.26 8.48 13.80
N ILE A 107 -3.06 8.43 12.48
CA ILE A 107 -1.94 7.68 11.87
C ILE A 107 -0.63 8.37 12.25
N PRO A 108 0.35 7.66 12.83
CA PRO A 108 1.60 8.27 13.26
C PRO A 108 2.42 8.77 12.08
N LEU A 109 3.15 9.88 12.30
CA LEU A 109 4.11 10.40 11.34
C LEU A 109 5.32 9.47 11.25
N MET A 110 5.28 8.54 10.30
CA MET A 110 6.34 7.57 10.06
C MET A 110 7.43 8.16 9.15
N PRO A 111 8.72 8.00 9.49
CA PRO A 111 9.81 8.41 8.60
C PRO A 111 9.83 7.55 7.33
N ALA A 112 10.49 8.09 6.28
CA ALA A 112 10.60 7.46 4.97
C ALA A 112 11.07 6.00 5.03
N ASP A 113 12.11 5.70 5.82
CA ASP A 113 12.67 4.36 5.94
C ASP A 113 11.69 3.36 6.59
N THR A 114 10.86 3.82 7.53
CA THR A 114 9.81 2.98 8.15
C THR A 114 8.72 2.66 7.12
N LEU A 115 8.29 3.65 6.34
CA LEU A 115 7.28 3.48 5.30
C LEU A 115 7.77 2.54 4.19
N LEU A 116 8.99 2.77 3.70
CA LEU A 116 9.61 1.93 2.68
C LEU A 116 9.88 0.51 3.18
N GLY A 117 10.33 0.36 4.43
CA GLY A 117 10.55 -0.96 5.02
C GLY A 117 9.26 -1.78 5.09
N TYR A 118 8.16 -1.18 5.57
CA TYR A 118 6.88 -1.86 5.60
C TYR A 118 6.38 -2.20 4.18
N LEU A 119 6.46 -1.26 3.25
CA LEU A 119 6.03 -1.48 1.87
C LEU A 119 6.86 -2.57 1.18
N ASP A 120 8.17 -2.62 1.43
CA ASP A 120 9.06 -3.66 0.89
C ASP A 120 8.69 -5.04 1.44
N ASP A 121 8.40 -5.18 2.74
CA ASP A 121 7.95 -6.45 3.34
C ASP A 121 6.65 -6.96 2.67
N ILE A 122 5.68 -6.06 2.44
CA ILE A 122 4.43 -6.42 1.75
C ILE A 122 4.70 -6.82 0.30
N TYR A 123 5.54 -6.08 -0.41
CA TYR A 123 5.90 -6.41 -1.78
C TYR A 123 6.61 -7.75 -1.88
N ASP A 124 7.49 -8.11 -0.95
CA ASP A 124 8.14 -9.43 -0.93
C ASP A 124 7.12 -10.54 -0.68
N ARG A 125 6.16 -10.32 0.22
CA ARG A 125 5.10 -11.30 0.50
C ARG A 125 4.17 -11.49 -0.71
N VAL A 126 3.75 -10.40 -1.36
CA VAL A 126 2.90 -10.45 -2.57
C VAL A 126 3.66 -11.06 -3.74
N HIS A 127 4.93 -10.68 -3.95
CA HIS A 127 5.79 -11.28 -4.96
C HIS A 127 5.92 -12.79 -4.76
N GLY A 128 6.28 -13.22 -3.54
CA GLY A 128 6.41 -14.63 -3.20
C GLY A 128 5.09 -15.40 -3.36
N TYR A 129 3.95 -14.79 -3.03
CA TYR A 129 2.64 -15.41 -3.29
C TYR A 129 2.41 -15.62 -4.79
N ILE A 130 2.61 -14.59 -5.62
CA ILE A 130 2.42 -14.70 -7.07
C ILE A 130 3.36 -15.76 -7.63
N GLU A 131 4.66 -15.69 -7.30
CA GLU A 131 5.69 -16.58 -7.83
C GLU A 131 5.40 -18.05 -7.51
N ASN A 132 5.00 -18.36 -6.27
CA ASN A 132 4.81 -19.73 -5.80
C ASN A 132 3.40 -20.30 -6.05
N THR A 133 2.42 -19.48 -6.43
CA THR A 133 1.05 -19.97 -6.71
C THR A 133 0.91 -20.38 -8.18
N PRO A 134 0.40 -21.59 -8.48
CA PRO A 134 0.04 -21.97 -9.85
C PRO A 134 -0.91 -20.95 -10.49
N ILE A 135 -0.78 -20.71 -11.80
CA ILE A 135 -1.59 -19.68 -12.47
C ILE A 135 -3.08 -20.05 -12.43
N GLU A 136 -3.41 -21.34 -12.48
CA GLU A 136 -4.76 -21.86 -12.37
C GLU A 136 -5.41 -21.49 -11.02
N ASP A 137 -4.63 -21.57 -9.94
CA ASP A 137 -5.07 -21.23 -8.58
C ASP A 137 -5.22 -19.71 -8.42
N LEU A 138 -4.45 -18.90 -9.16
CA LEU A 138 -4.70 -17.45 -9.21
C LEU A 138 -6.05 -17.13 -9.87
N HIS A 139 -6.59 -18.00 -10.72
CA HIS A 139 -7.88 -17.82 -11.37
C HIS A 139 -9.07 -18.39 -10.60
N THR A 140 -8.87 -18.99 -9.42
CA THR A 140 -9.99 -19.40 -8.57
C THR A 140 -10.59 -18.21 -7.84
N SER A 141 -11.88 -18.30 -7.50
CA SER A 141 -12.55 -17.32 -6.64
C SER A 141 -11.81 -17.15 -5.32
N ALA A 142 -11.54 -15.90 -4.95
CA ALA A 142 -10.96 -15.55 -3.66
C ALA A 142 -12.03 -15.60 -2.55
N VAL A 143 -11.60 -15.56 -1.29
CA VAL A 143 -12.53 -15.54 -0.14
C VAL A 143 -13.23 -14.18 -0.02
N GLY A 144 -12.51 -13.11 -0.31
CA GLY A 144 -13.02 -11.74 -0.28
C GLY A 144 -14.05 -11.45 -1.36
N PHE A 145 -14.77 -10.33 -1.19
CA PHE A 145 -15.79 -9.87 -2.15
C PHE A 145 -16.83 -10.94 -2.51
N GLU A 146 -17.19 -11.79 -1.55
CA GLU A 146 -18.19 -12.86 -1.70
C GLU A 146 -17.85 -13.85 -2.83
N GLY A 147 -16.56 -14.07 -3.12
CA GLY A 147 -16.11 -14.97 -4.18
C GLY A 147 -16.36 -14.46 -5.60
N ARG A 148 -16.81 -13.20 -5.77
CA ARG A 148 -17.08 -12.60 -7.09
C ARG A 148 -15.80 -12.27 -7.87
N LEU A 149 -14.67 -12.14 -7.18
CA LEU A 149 -13.37 -11.84 -7.77
C LEU A 149 -12.43 -13.03 -7.58
N THR A 150 -11.56 -13.24 -8.57
CA THR A 150 -10.47 -14.22 -8.46
C THR A 150 -9.31 -13.69 -7.64
N CYS A 151 -8.42 -14.56 -7.15
CA CYS A 151 -7.18 -14.15 -6.48
C CYS A 151 -6.36 -13.19 -7.38
N TYR A 152 -6.29 -13.49 -8.68
CA TYR A 152 -5.67 -12.64 -9.69
C TYR A 152 -6.30 -11.25 -9.73
N ASN A 153 -7.64 -11.15 -9.75
CA ASN A 153 -8.31 -9.85 -9.79
C ASN A 153 -8.02 -9.00 -8.55
N ILE A 154 -7.93 -9.62 -7.37
CA ILE A 154 -7.64 -8.91 -6.13
C ILE A 154 -6.20 -8.37 -6.12
N ILE A 155 -5.23 -9.18 -6.56
CA ILE A 155 -3.83 -8.72 -6.70
C ILE A 155 -3.74 -7.59 -7.72
N GLN A 156 -4.34 -7.78 -8.90
CA GLN A 156 -4.37 -6.75 -9.93
C GLN A 156 -4.97 -5.44 -9.39
N MET A 157 -6.07 -5.53 -8.63
CA MET A 157 -6.72 -4.36 -8.03
C MET A 157 -5.79 -3.61 -7.07
N GLY A 158 -5.10 -4.33 -6.17
CA GLY A 158 -4.13 -3.72 -5.25
C GLY A 158 -2.92 -3.09 -5.95
N LEU A 159 -2.40 -3.70 -7.01
CA LEU A 159 -1.30 -3.13 -7.80
C LEU A 159 -1.73 -1.89 -8.59
N VAL A 160 -2.93 -1.91 -9.20
CA VAL A 160 -3.48 -0.74 -9.89
C VAL A 160 -3.75 0.40 -8.91
N ASP A 161 -4.23 0.09 -7.71
CA ASP A 161 -4.40 1.05 -6.63
C ASP A 161 -3.06 1.74 -6.26
N ASN A 162 -2.01 0.94 -6.05
CA ASN A 162 -0.66 1.45 -5.81
C ASN A 162 -0.19 2.42 -6.92
N ILE A 163 -0.43 2.10 -8.19
CA ILE A 163 -0.06 2.98 -9.32
C ILE A 163 -0.85 4.29 -9.31
N ARG A 164 -2.15 4.25 -8.95
CA ARG A 164 -2.97 5.46 -8.82
C ARG A 164 -2.41 6.37 -7.73
N HIS A 165 -2.05 5.80 -6.57
CA HIS A 165 -1.46 6.51 -5.45
C HIS A 165 -0.03 7.00 -5.72
N MET A 166 0.73 6.33 -6.58
CA MET A 166 1.96 6.91 -7.11
C MET A 166 1.70 8.23 -7.84
N GLY A 167 0.68 8.28 -8.70
CA GLY A 167 0.27 9.53 -9.36
C GLY A 167 -0.08 10.65 -8.36
N GLU A 168 -0.79 10.29 -7.29
CA GLU A 168 -1.15 11.21 -6.20
C GLU A 168 0.10 11.79 -5.52
N ILE A 169 1.05 10.97 -5.07
CA ILE A 169 2.25 11.47 -4.37
C ILE A 169 3.14 12.32 -5.29
N TYR A 170 3.22 12.00 -6.59
CA TYR A 170 3.89 12.87 -7.57
C TYR A 170 3.21 14.24 -7.67
N ALA A 171 1.87 14.28 -7.68
CA ALA A 171 1.12 15.53 -7.71
C ALA A 171 1.33 16.35 -6.42
N ILE A 172 1.26 15.72 -5.25
CA ILE A 172 1.50 16.36 -3.95
C ILE A 172 2.92 16.95 -3.92
N LYS A 173 3.95 16.18 -4.29
CA LYS A 173 5.33 16.66 -4.39
C LYS A 173 5.44 17.88 -5.30
N ALA A 174 4.81 17.85 -6.48
CA ALA A 174 4.83 18.96 -7.42
C ALA A 174 4.13 20.21 -6.86
N MET A 175 3.04 20.05 -6.11
CA MET A 175 2.36 21.16 -5.42
C MET A 175 3.24 21.74 -4.31
N TRP A 176 3.92 20.91 -3.53
CA TRP A 176 4.86 21.34 -2.49
C TRP A 176 5.97 22.21 -3.08
N LEU A 177 6.60 21.76 -4.16
CA LEU A 177 7.69 22.48 -4.84
C LEU A 177 7.25 23.86 -5.35
N ARG A 178 6.01 23.99 -5.83
CA ARG A 178 5.46 25.30 -6.26
C ARG A 178 5.27 26.27 -5.11
N LYS A 179 4.97 25.76 -3.90
CA LYS A 179 4.82 26.59 -2.69
C LYS A 179 6.14 26.85 -1.96
N HIS A 180 7.17 26.04 -2.22
CA HIS A 180 8.49 26.14 -1.61
C HIS A 180 9.57 26.18 -2.70
N PRO A 181 9.61 27.26 -3.50
CA PRO A 181 10.63 27.39 -4.54
C PRO A 181 12.02 27.36 -3.91
N GLN A 182 12.88 26.49 -4.44
CA GLN A 182 14.29 26.46 -4.05
C GLN A 182 14.96 27.66 -4.73
N ASN A 183 15.54 28.57 -3.93
CA ASN A 183 16.32 29.70 -4.43
C ASN A 183 17.61 29.23 -5.10
#